data_AF-A0A1H4HUU4-F1
#
_entry.id   AF-A0A1H4HUU4-F1
#
_cell.length_a   1.000
_cell.length_b   1.000
_cell.length_c   1.000
_cell.angle_alpha   90.00
_cell.angle_beta   90.00
_cell.angle_gamma   90.00
#
_symmetry.space_group_name_H-M   'P 1'
#
loop_
_entity.id
_entity.type
_entity.pdbx_description
1 polymer ?
#
loop_
_entity_poly.entity_id
_entity_poly.type
_entity_poly.pdbx_seq_one_letter_code
_entity_poly.pdbx_strand_id
1 'polypeptide(L)'
;MEQWTQKQAIDYECARECITALIGVYTSELDEQEARPDPDAVAIAALNETITRLFNERRDLRLTDDEEVARVNSVYGSMVRSAMEATRSQLQSSAGPT
;
A
#
# COMPACT_ATOMS: atom_id res chain seq x y z
N MET A 1 5.20 19.07 25.52
CA MET A 1 5.08 18.81 24.07
C MET A 1 6.20 17.85 23.73
N GLU A 2 5.86 16.64 23.25
CA GLU A 2 6.87 15.77 22.65
C GLU A 2 7.48 16.52 21.46
N GLN A 3 8.79 16.74 21.50
CA GLN A 3 9.54 17.39 20.44
C GLN A 3 10.06 16.30 19.51
N TRP A 4 9.27 15.96 18.52
CA TRP A 4 9.75 15.16 17.40
C TRP A 4 10.48 16.06 16.39
N THR A 5 11.47 15.49 15.71
CA THR A 5 12.24 16.18 14.70
C THR A 5 11.46 16.30 13.39
N GLN A 6 11.84 17.26 12.54
CA GLN A 6 11.28 17.35 11.19
C GLN A 6 11.48 16.06 10.40
N LYS A 7 12.63 15.40 10.56
CA LYS A 7 12.92 14.12 9.91
C LYS A 7 11.94 13.04 10.34
N GLN A 8 11.66 12.91 11.64
CA GLN A 8 10.68 11.93 12.15
C GLN A 8 9.28 12.19 11.58
N ALA A 9 8.86 13.45 11.49
CA ALA A 9 7.58 13.79 10.87
C ALA A 9 7.53 13.40 9.38
N ILE A 10 8.60 13.67 8.62
CA ILE A 10 8.70 13.28 7.22
C ILE A 10 8.64 11.76 7.06
N ASP A 11 9.47 11.03 7.81
CA ASP A 11 9.53 9.58 7.72
C ASP A 11 8.17 8.95 8.10
N TYR A 12 7.50 9.48 9.13
CA TYR A 12 6.18 9.04 9.54
C TYR A 12 5.11 9.26 8.46
N GLU A 13 5.06 10.44 7.84
CA GLU A 13 4.10 10.69 6.76
C GLU A 13 4.41 9.84 5.53
N CYS A 14 5.69 9.65 5.17
CA CYS A 14 6.08 8.72 4.12
C CYS A 14 5.59 7.29 4.39
N ALA A 15 5.70 6.83 5.64
CA ALA A 15 5.23 5.50 6.04
C ALA A 15 3.70 5.37 5.89
N ARG A 16 2.95 6.39 6.31
CA ARG A 16 1.48 6.42 6.14
C ARG A 16 1.07 6.43 4.67
N GLU A 17 1.77 7.20 3.83
CA GLU A 17 1.49 7.24 2.40
C GLU A 17 1.81 5.91 1.72
N CYS A 18 2.87 5.20 2.15
CA CYS A 18 3.12 3.84 1.66
C CYS A 18 1.96 2.89 1.99
N ILE A 19 1.43 2.93 3.22
CA ILE A 19 0.28 2.10 3.59
C ILE A 19 -0.97 2.50 2.80
N THR A 20 -1.25 3.80 2.67
CA THR A 20 -2.39 4.30 1.88
C THR A 20 -2.30 3.84 0.43
N ALA A 21 -1.12 3.89 -0.18
CA ALA A 21 -0.90 3.43 -1.55
C ALA A 21 -1.17 1.92 -1.70
N LEU A 22 -0.70 1.09 -0.76
CA LEU A 22 -0.98 -0.35 -0.78
C LEU A 22 -2.46 -0.66 -0.58
N ILE A 23 -3.16 0.06 0.29
CA ILE A 23 -4.62 -0.05 0.42
C ILE A 23 -5.28 0.20 -0.94
N GLY A 24 -4.86 1.25 -1.65
CA GLY A 24 -5.34 1.54 -3.00
C GLY A 24 -5.12 0.38 -3.98
N VAL A 25 -3.89 -0.17 -4.03
CA VAL A 25 -3.55 -1.32 -4.88
C VAL A 25 -4.46 -2.51 -4.59
N TYR A 26 -4.57 -2.93 -3.33
CA TYR A 26 -5.39 -4.11 -2.99
C TYR A 26 -6.88 -3.87 -3.14
N THR A 27 -7.35 -2.62 -2.99
CA THR A 27 -8.75 -2.28 -3.25
C THR A 27 -9.05 -2.37 -4.74
N SER A 28 -8.14 -1.94 -5.61
CA SER A 28 -8.26 -2.13 -7.05
C SER A 28 -8.23 -3.61 -7.44
N GLU A 29 -7.32 -4.40 -6.87
CA GLU A 29 -7.29 -5.86 -7.10
C GLU A 29 -8.59 -6.55 -6.63
N LEU A 30 -9.18 -6.08 -5.52
CA LEU A 30 -10.45 -6.57 -5.01
C LEU A 30 -11.59 -6.26 -6.00
N ASP A 31 -11.70 -5.02 -6.47
CA ASP A 31 -12.71 -4.62 -7.45
C ASP A 31 -12.59 -5.44 -8.75
N GLU A 32 -11.37 -5.62 -9.25
CA GLU A 32 -11.10 -6.46 -10.43
C GLU A 32 -11.50 -7.92 -10.21
N GLN A 33 -11.28 -8.46 -9.01
CA GLN A 33 -11.61 -9.84 -8.66
C GLN A 33 -13.12 -10.05 -8.51
N GLU A 34 -13.82 -9.10 -7.89
CA GLU A 34 -15.28 -9.11 -7.71
C GLU A 34 -16.01 -8.94 -9.05
N ALA A 35 -15.43 -8.22 -10.01
CA ALA A 35 -16.00 -8.02 -11.34
C ALA A 35 -15.90 -9.24 -12.27
N ARG A 36 -15.20 -10.32 -11.88
CA ARG A 36 -15.02 -11.51 -12.72
C ARG A 36 -16.32 -12.31 -12.88
N PRO A 37 -16.52 -13.02 -14.01
CA PRO A 37 -17.68 -13.89 -14.19
C PRO A 37 -17.78 -15.05 -13.17
N ASP A 38 -16.64 -15.47 -12.62
CA ASP A 38 -16.55 -16.47 -11.55
C ASP A 38 -15.59 -15.93 -10.46
N PRO A 39 -16.10 -15.12 -9.51
CA PRO A 39 -15.28 -14.51 -8.47
C PRO A 39 -14.74 -15.58 -7.50
N ASP A 40 -13.42 -15.59 -7.31
CA ASP A 40 -12.77 -16.43 -6.29
C ASP A 40 -13.02 -15.84 -4.89
N ALA A 41 -13.94 -16.46 -4.15
CA ALA A 41 -14.30 -16.06 -2.80
C ALA A 41 -13.13 -16.14 -1.81
N VAL A 42 -12.17 -17.07 -2.01
CA VAL A 42 -11.00 -17.19 -1.14
C VAL A 42 -10.04 -16.01 -1.38
N ALA A 43 -9.83 -15.65 -2.65
CA ALA A 43 -9.01 -14.49 -3.00
C ALA A 43 -9.63 -13.18 -2.47
N ILE A 44 -10.95 -13.01 -2.62
CA ILE A 44 -11.69 -11.84 -2.10
C ILE A 44 -11.55 -11.73 -0.58
N ALA A 45 -11.68 -12.84 0.15
CA ALA A 45 -11.52 -12.83 1.60
C ALA A 45 -10.10 -12.44 2.03
N ALA A 46 -9.08 -12.96 1.34
CA ALA A 46 -7.68 -12.63 1.62
C ALA A 46 -7.34 -11.15 1.34
N LEU A 47 -7.90 -10.58 0.27
CA LEU A 47 -7.77 -9.16 -0.05
C LEU A 47 -8.42 -8.29 1.03
N ASN A 48 -9.64 -8.62 1.44
CA ASN A 48 -10.34 -7.90 2.52
C ASN A 48 -9.59 -7.95 3.85
N GLU A 49 -9.05 -9.11 4.23
CA GLU A 49 -8.23 -9.27 5.42
C GLU A 49 -6.97 -8.39 5.35
N THR A 50 -6.30 -8.39 4.19
CA THR A 50 -5.10 -7.57 3.95
C THR A 50 -5.40 -6.08 4.05
N ILE A 51 -6.46 -5.61 3.40
CA ILE A 51 -6.91 -4.21 3.44
C ILE A 51 -7.22 -3.80 4.89
N THR A 52 -7.99 -4.63 5.60
CA THR A 52 -8.35 -4.38 7.00
C THR A 52 -7.11 -4.29 7.89
N ARG A 53 -6.16 -5.20 7.73
CA ARG A 53 -4.88 -5.18 8.45
C ARG A 53 -4.12 -3.88 8.18
N LEU A 54 -3.98 -3.46 6.92
CA LEU A 54 -3.29 -2.22 6.55
C LEU A 54 -3.97 -0.97 7.12
N PHE A 55 -5.30 -0.91 7.13
CA PHE A 55 -6.03 0.17 7.79
C PHE A 55 -5.73 0.25 9.28
N ASN A 56 -5.70 -0.89 9.96
CA ASN A 56 -5.37 -0.95 11.39
C ASN A 56 -3.92 -0.54 11.64
N GLU A 57 -2.95 -1.07 10.88
CA GLU A 57 -1.54 -0.68 10.99
C GLU A 57 -1.35 0.83 10.78
N ARG A 58 -1.99 1.42 9.77
CA ARG A 58 -1.92 2.87 9.54
C ARG A 58 -2.53 3.68 10.68
N ARG A 59 -3.62 3.20 11.28
CA ARG A 59 -4.27 3.85 12.42
C ARG A 59 -3.40 3.78 13.68
N ASP A 60 -2.73 2.66 13.87
CA ASP A 60 -2.00 2.36 15.09
C ASP A 60 -0.53 2.82 15.01
N LEU A 61 -0.03 3.17 13.82
CA LEU A 61 1.30 3.76 13.60
C LEU A 61 1.48 5.06 14.38
N ARG A 62 2.61 5.18 15.08
CA ARG A 62 2.93 6.35 15.90
C ARG A 62 4.15 7.06 15.35
N LEU A 63 4.09 8.39 15.34
CA LEU A 63 5.20 9.23 14.90
C LEU A 63 6.47 9.01 15.73
N THR A 64 6.32 8.74 17.02
CA THR A 64 7.43 8.51 17.96
C THR A 64 7.99 7.10 17.93
N ASP A 65 7.42 6.20 17.12
CA ASP A 65 7.90 4.82 16.95
C ASP A 65 8.81 4.73 15.73
N ASP A 66 10.04 5.21 15.89
CA ASP A 66 11.01 5.34 14.81
C ASP A 66 11.34 3.98 14.16
N GLU A 67 11.35 2.90 14.95
CA GLU A 67 11.65 1.55 14.46
C GLU A 67 10.53 1.06 13.54
N GLU A 68 9.28 1.22 13.96
CA GLU A 68 8.13 0.80 13.17
C GLU A 68 7.98 1.65 11.90
N VAL A 69 8.17 2.97 12.01
CA VAL A 69 8.17 3.89 10.86
C VAL A 69 9.26 3.51 9.86
N ALA A 70 10.47 3.20 10.32
CA ALA A 70 11.56 2.77 9.44
C ALA A 70 11.26 1.43 8.75
N ARG A 71 10.70 0.47 9.49
CA ARG A 71 10.28 -0.83 8.94
C ARG A 71 9.23 -0.66 7.86
N VAL A 72 8.18 0.13 8.12
CA VAL A 72 7.11 0.41 7.16
C VAL A 72 7.67 1.06 5.89
N ASN A 73 8.49 2.11 6.03
CA ASN A 73 9.12 2.77 4.89
C ASN A 73 9.99 1.83 4.05
N SER A 74 10.69 0.89 4.70
CA SER A 74 11.50 -0.10 4.00
C SER A 74 10.63 -1.12 3.25
N VAL A 75 9.77 -1.83 3.99
CA VAL A 75 8.99 -2.95 3.46
C VAL A 75 7.91 -2.46 2.51
N TYR A 76 7.02 -1.59 2.98
CA TYR A 76 5.89 -1.12 2.17
C TYR A 76 6.33 -0.15 1.08
N GLY A 77 7.37 0.66 1.33
CA GLY A 77 7.96 1.46 0.27
C GLY A 77 8.49 0.62 -0.88
N SER A 78 9.07 -0.57 -0.61
CA SER A 78 9.48 -1.50 -1.67
C SER A 78 8.30 -2.08 -2.42
N MET A 79 7.25 -2.50 -1.72
CA MET A 79 6.04 -3.05 -2.33
C MET A 79 5.34 -2.02 -3.24
N VAL A 80 5.22 -0.77 -2.80
CA VAL A 80 4.65 0.32 -3.60
C VAL A 80 5.46 0.54 -4.87
N ARG A 81 6.80 0.55 -4.79
CA ARG A 81 7.65 0.69 -5.98
C ARG A 81 7.41 -0.45 -6.97
N SER A 82 7.37 -1.68 -6.50
CA SER A 82 7.09 -2.85 -7.36
C SER A 82 5.71 -2.77 -8.00
N ALA A 83 4.68 -2.35 -7.27
CA ALA A 83 3.33 -2.15 -7.82
C ALA A 83 3.32 -1.06 -8.90
N MET A 84 3.97 0.08 -8.66
CA MET A 84 4.06 1.19 -9.63
C MET A 84 4.84 0.80 -10.89
N GLU A 85 5.88 -0.02 -10.76
CA GLU A 85 6.62 -0.57 -11.89
C GLU A 85 5.75 -1.52 -12.73
N ALA A 86 4.98 -2.39 -12.07
CA ALA A 86 4.05 -3.29 -12.75
C ALA A 86 2.97 -2.51 -13.52
N THR A 87 2.31 -1.53 -12.88
CA THR A 87 1.32 -0.67 -13.53
C THR A 87 1.92 0.11 -14.70
N ARG A 88 3.12 0.67 -14.53
CA ARG A 88 3.82 1.38 -15.62
C ARG A 88 4.11 0.46 -16.81
N SER A 89 4.56 -0.77 -16.55
CA SER A 89 4.86 -1.75 -17.60
C SER A 89 3.59 -2.15 -18.37
N GLN A 90 2.47 -2.33 -17.67
CA GLN A 90 1.17 -2.60 -18.30
C GLN A 90 0.73 -1.45 -19.22
N LEU A 91 0.82 -0.19 -18.76
CA LEU A 91 0.47 0.98 -19.56
C LEU A 91 1.33 1.12 -20.82
N GLN A 92 2.63 0.83 -20.71
CA GLN A 92 3.54 0.83 -21.87
C GLN A 92 3.25 -0.31 -22.85
N SER A 93 2.84 -1.48 -22.36
CA SER A 93 2.46 -2.62 -23.21
C SER A 93 1.11 -2.40 -23.91
N SER A 94 0.16 -1.69 -23.29
CA SER A 94 -1.13 -1.34 -23.91
C SER A 94 -1.03 -0.25 -24.97
N ALA A 95 0.11 0.44 -25.06
CA ALA A 95 0.37 1.53 -26.00
C ALA A 95 1.12 1.09 -27.28
N GLY A 96 1.06 -0.18 -27.68
CA GLY A 96 1.72 -0.74 -28.88
C GLY A 96 1.32 -0.09 -30.21
N PRO A 97 2.17 -0.22 -31.27
CA PRO A 97 2.60 0.88 -32.13
C PRO A 97 1.54 1.32 -33.15
N THR A 98 1.48 2.64 -33.36
CA THR A 98 0.70 3.27 -34.45
C THR A 98 1.21 2.85 -35.82
#